data_AF-A0A537UGR1-F1
#
_entry.id   AF-A0A537UGR1-F1
#
_cell.length_a   1.000
_cell.length_b   1.000
_cell.length_c   1.000
_cell.angle_alpha   90.00
_cell.angle_beta   90.00
_cell.angle_gamma   90.00
#
_symmetry.space_group_name_H-M   'P 1'
#
loop_
_entity.id
_entity.type
_entity.pdbx_description
1 polymer ?
#
loop_
_entity_poly.entity_id
_entity_poly.type
_entity_poly.pdbx_seq_one_letter_code
_entity_poly.pdbx_strand_id
1 'polypeptide(L)'
;MLADGIYSVHFETLAGEGDGVVVVTDDKIRGGDATFAYFGTLTQTDNGFIAQLETKRHAQGRASVFNMEPVHIHLTGKSEGPNAVCTGTAVEVPGLIFKAVLTFIHD
;
A
#
# COMPACT_ATOMS: atom_id res chain seq x y z
N MET A 1 9.98 5.64 -10.78
CA MET A 1 9.52 4.26 -11.00
C MET A 1 9.77 3.42 -9.76
N LEU A 2 8.87 2.49 -9.43
CA LEU A 2 9.09 1.47 -8.39
C LEU A 2 9.57 0.18 -9.07
N ALA A 3 10.62 -0.44 -8.53
CA ALA A 3 11.18 -1.68 -9.08
C ALA A 3 10.30 -2.89 -8.71
N ASP A 4 10.45 -3.96 -9.49
CA ASP A 4 9.94 -5.27 -9.09
C ASP A 4 10.74 -5.79 -7.89
N GLY A 5 10.06 -6.52 -7.00
CA GLY A 5 10.67 -7.11 -5.81
C GLY A 5 9.73 -7.18 -4.61
N ILE A 6 10.31 -7.55 -3.47
CA ILE A 6 9.66 -7.71 -2.17
C ILE A 6 10.00 -6.52 -1.29
N TYR A 7 8.97 -5.96 -0.65
CA TYR A 7 9.04 -4.76 0.15
C TYR A 7 8.40 -4.99 1.52
N SER A 8 9.07 -4.54 2.59
CA SER A 8 8.35 -4.26 3.83
C SER A 8 7.60 -2.95 3.69
N VAL A 9 6.41 -2.89 4.28
CA VAL A 9 5.57 -1.69 4.27
C VAL A 9 5.27 -1.32 5.71
N HIS A 10 5.59 -0.09 6.08
CA HIS A 10 4.99 0.54 7.26
C HIS A 10 3.94 1.54 6.78
N PHE A 11 2.75 1.52 7.38
CA PHE A 11 1.65 2.40 6.97
C PHE A 11 0.92 3.01 8.16
N GLU A 12 0.39 4.21 7.96
CA GLU A 12 -0.31 4.97 8.98
C GLU A 12 -1.48 5.79 8.41
N THR A 13 -2.50 5.96 9.24
CA THR A 13 -3.53 6.99 9.15
C THR A 13 -3.63 7.69 10.52
N LEU A 14 -4.44 8.74 10.63
CA LEU A 14 -4.74 9.33 11.95
C LEU A 14 -5.46 8.38 12.91
N ALA A 15 -6.06 7.28 12.41
CA ALA A 15 -6.78 6.31 13.21
C ALA A 15 -5.90 5.13 13.68
N GLY A 16 -4.73 4.93 13.08
CA GLY A 16 -3.80 3.88 13.48
C GLY A 16 -2.76 3.56 12.42
N GLU A 17 -1.88 2.63 12.77
CA GLU A 17 -0.75 2.19 11.97
C GLU A 17 -0.61 0.67 11.94
N GLY A 18 0.20 0.16 11.02
CA GLY A 18 0.57 -1.23 10.92
C GLY A 18 1.72 -1.49 9.97
N ASP A 19 2.13 -2.75 9.92
CA ASP A 19 3.21 -3.24 9.08
C ASP A 19 2.74 -4.42 8.24
N GLY A 20 3.27 -4.53 7.03
CA GLY A 20 2.97 -5.61 6.10
C GLY A 20 4.11 -5.85 5.12
N VAL A 21 3.85 -6.73 4.16
CA VAL A 21 4.78 -7.06 3.08
C VAL A 21 4.01 -7.00 1.76
N VAL A 22 4.64 -6.42 0.74
CA VAL A 22 4.12 -6.41 -0.63
C VAL A 22 5.17 -6.91 -1.61
N VAL A 23 4.70 -7.50 -2.69
CA VAL A 23 5.47 -7.95 -3.84
C VAL A 23 4.99 -7.17 -5.05
N VAL A 24 5.94 -6.56 -5.76
CA VAL A 24 5.72 -5.83 -7.01
C VAL A 24 6.29 -6.68 -8.15
N THR A 25 5.45 -6.99 -9.13
CA THR A 25 5.82 -7.76 -10.33
C THR A 25 4.95 -7.33 -11.50
N ASP A 26 5.54 -6.97 -12.63
CA ASP A 26 4.81 -6.63 -13.87
C ASP A 26 3.66 -5.63 -13.63
N ASP A 27 3.97 -4.49 -13.00
CA ASP A 27 2.99 -3.41 -12.70
C ASP A 27 1.82 -3.87 -11.81
N LYS A 28 1.98 -4.98 -11.10
CA LYS A 28 1.02 -5.48 -10.10
C LYS A 28 1.66 -5.48 -8.74
N ILE A 29 0.85 -5.15 -7.75
CA ILE A 29 1.24 -5.16 -6.35
C ILE A 29 0.30 -6.08 -5.59
N ARG A 30 0.88 -7.00 -4.82
CA ARG A 30 0.13 -7.95 -3.98
C ARG A 30 0.83 -8.12 -2.66
N GLY A 31 0.09 -8.34 -1.60
CA GLY A 31 0.70 -8.50 -0.29
C GLY A 31 -0.33 -8.61 0.80
N GLY A 32 0.08 -8.24 2.00
CA GLY A 32 -0.82 -8.22 3.14
C GLY A 32 -0.11 -7.91 4.44
N ASP A 33 -0.92 -7.89 5.49
CA ASP A 33 -0.50 -7.89 6.88
C ASP A 33 -1.10 -9.12 7.58
N ALA A 34 -1.03 -9.13 8.92
CA ALA A 34 -1.57 -10.21 9.75
C ALA A 34 -3.09 -10.44 9.59
N THR A 35 -3.83 -9.50 9.02
CA THR A 35 -5.31 -9.45 9.00
C THR A 35 -5.89 -9.30 7.58
N PHE A 36 -5.23 -8.54 6.72
CA PHE A 36 -5.70 -8.16 5.39
C PHE A 36 -4.73 -8.58 4.30
N ALA A 37 -5.29 -8.95 3.15
CA ALA A 37 -4.58 -9.11 1.89
C ALA A 37 -4.79 -7.85 1.06
N TYR A 38 -3.77 -7.44 0.33
CA TYR A 38 -3.78 -6.29 -0.58
C TYR A 38 -3.50 -6.76 -1.99
N PHE A 39 -4.17 -6.16 -2.97
CA PHE A 39 -3.93 -6.47 -4.37
C PHE A 39 -4.32 -5.28 -5.23
N GLY A 40 -3.60 -5.07 -6.32
CA GLY A 40 -3.82 -3.92 -7.15
C GLY A 40 -2.85 -3.80 -8.30
N THR A 41 -2.89 -2.64 -8.93
CA THR A 41 -2.04 -2.28 -10.06
C THR A 41 -1.26 -1.02 -9.76
N LEU A 42 -0.11 -0.90 -10.43
CA LEU A 42 0.78 0.22 -10.35
C LEU A 42 0.99 0.78 -11.75
N THR A 43 0.93 2.09 -11.89
CA THR A 43 1.28 2.79 -13.13
C THR A 43 2.54 3.60 -12.86
N GLN A 44 3.62 3.26 -13.56
CA GLN A 44 4.87 4.00 -13.47
C GLN A 44 4.69 5.42 -14.02
N THR A 45 5.33 6.40 -13.39
CA THR A 45 5.33 7.80 -13.84
C THR A 45 6.75 8.34 -13.84
N ASP A 46 6.97 9.46 -14.53
CA ASP A 46 8.27 10.14 -14.59
C ASP A 46 8.84 10.46 -13.19
N ASN A 47 7.96 10.74 -12.23
CA ASN A 47 8.32 11.16 -10.86
C ASN A 47 8.04 10.11 -9.79
N GLY A 48 7.75 8.85 -10.15
CA GLY A 48 7.39 7.83 -9.17
C GLY A 48 6.41 6.81 -9.73
N PHE A 49 5.26 6.67 -9.09
CA PHE A 49 4.19 5.76 -9.50
C PHE A 49 2.82 6.18 -8.93
N ILE A 50 1.76 5.66 -9.53
CA ILE A 50 0.39 5.69 -8.99
C ILE A 50 -0.01 4.26 -8.70
N ALA A 51 -0.59 3.99 -7.54
CA ALA A 51 -1.11 2.65 -7.20
C ALA A 51 -2.60 2.72 -6.89
N GLN A 52 -3.33 1.71 -7.36
CA GLN A 52 -4.74 1.48 -7.03
C GLN A 52 -4.83 0.12 -6.36
N LEU A 53 -5.26 0.10 -5.10
CA LEU A 53 -5.27 -1.09 -4.27
C LEU A 53 -6.69 -1.41 -3.79
N GLU A 54 -7.00 -2.68 -3.65
CA GLU A 54 -8.13 -3.19 -2.90
C GLU A 54 -7.61 -4.01 -1.71
N THR A 55 -8.36 -3.99 -0.61
CA THR A 55 -8.05 -4.78 0.58
C THR A 55 -9.13 -5.81 0.85
N LYS A 56 -8.73 -6.99 1.34
CA LYS A 56 -9.64 -8.05 1.74
C LYS A 56 -9.20 -8.69 3.04
N ARG A 57 -10.10 -8.75 4.02
CA ARG A 57 -9.83 -9.46 5.28
C ARG A 57 -9.67 -10.96 5.02
N HIS A 58 -8.59 -11.55 5.53
CA HIS A 58 -8.33 -13.00 5.49
C HIS A 58 -8.32 -13.65 6.88
N ALA A 59 -8.14 -12.85 7.94
CA ALA A 59 -8.13 -13.33 9.31
C ALA A 59 -8.90 -12.40 10.27
N GLN A 60 -9.28 -12.95 11.42
CA GLN A 60 -9.69 -12.13 12.56
C GLN A 60 -8.46 -11.41 13.11
N GLY A 61 -8.62 -10.17 13.54
CA GLY A 61 -7.48 -9.35 13.97
C GLY A 61 -7.88 -7.91 14.16
N ARG A 62 -6.92 -7.01 13.95
CA ARG A 62 -7.13 -5.57 14.12
C ARG A 62 -8.21 -5.06 13.15
N ALA A 63 -8.88 -3.99 13.54
CA ALA A 63 -9.73 -3.24 12.63
C ALA A 63 -8.87 -2.62 11.52
N SER A 64 -9.48 -2.38 10.36
CA SER A 64 -8.85 -1.61 9.28
C SER A 64 -8.43 -0.23 9.81
N VAL A 65 -7.27 0.28 9.38
CA VAL A 65 -6.83 1.66 9.68
C VAL A 65 -7.73 2.73 9.04
N PHE A 66 -8.67 2.32 8.19
CA PHE A 66 -9.74 3.16 7.64
C PHE A 66 -11.08 2.99 8.39
N ASN A 67 -11.16 2.13 9.40
CA ASN A 67 -12.40 1.71 10.09
C ASN A 67 -13.51 1.22 9.15
N MET A 68 -13.16 0.86 7.91
CA MET A 68 -14.04 0.27 6.90
C MET A 68 -13.29 -0.82 6.12
N GLU A 69 -14.06 -1.78 5.62
CA GLU A 69 -13.57 -2.91 4.84
C GLU A 69 -14.71 -3.48 3.95
N PRO A 70 -14.42 -3.87 2.69
CA PRO A 70 -13.18 -3.60 1.96
C PRO A 70 -13.02 -2.10 1.65
N VAL A 71 -11.80 -1.67 1.33
CA VAL A 71 -11.52 -0.30 0.86
C VAL A 71 -10.71 -0.31 -0.43
N HIS A 72 -10.95 0.71 -1.25
CA HIS A 72 -10.21 0.97 -2.48
C HIS A 72 -9.30 2.18 -2.26
N ILE A 73 -7.99 1.98 -2.31
CA ILE A 73 -7.00 3.00 -1.97
C ILE A 73 -6.34 3.50 -3.25
N HIS A 74 -6.30 4.82 -3.42
CA HIS A 74 -5.54 5.48 -4.48
C HIS A 74 -4.31 6.15 -3.88
N LEU A 75 -3.12 5.76 -4.33
CA LEU A 75 -1.85 6.24 -3.81
C LEU A 75 -1.04 6.93 -4.90
N THR A 76 -0.40 8.03 -4.55
CA THR A 76 0.71 8.62 -5.30
C THR A 76 2.01 8.32 -4.57
N GLY A 77 2.94 7.67 -5.25
CA GLY A 77 4.24 7.29 -4.71
C GLY A 77 5.40 8.04 -5.35
N LYS A 78 6.43 8.29 -4.56
CA LYS A 78 7.74 8.77 -5.01
C LYS A 78 8.80 7.76 -4.59
N SER A 79 9.66 7.38 -5.54
CA SER A 79 10.74 6.42 -5.29
C SER A 79 12.03 7.14 -4.95
N GLU A 80 12.79 6.59 -4.01
CA GLU A 80 14.13 7.02 -3.63
C GLU A 80 15.07 5.81 -3.66
N GLY A 81 15.81 5.68 -4.75
CA GLY A 81 16.55 4.45 -5.04
C GLY A 81 15.58 3.25 -5.13
N PRO A 82 15.83 2.16 -4.39
CA PRO A 82 14.93 1.01 -4.38
C PRO A 82 13.72 1.21 -3.46
N ASN A 83 13.73 2.20 -2.57
CA ASN A 83 12.65 2.46 -1.61
C ASN A 83 11.59 3.41 -2.17
N ALA A 84 10.47 3.57 -1.48
CA ALA A 84 9.47 4.57 -1.83
C ALA A 84 8.66 5.06 -0.65
N VAL A 85 8.10 6.27 -0.79
CA VAL A 85 7.05 6.79 0.09
C VAL A 85 5.83 7.07 -0.76
N CYS A 86 4.66 6.65 -0.30
CA CYS A 86 3.41 6.94 -0.97
C CYS A 86 2.35 7.48 -0.01
N THR A 87 1.46 8.29 -0.56
CA THR A 87 0.37 8.93 0.17
C THR A 87 -0.90 8.90 -0.65
N GLY A 88 -2.04 8.81 0.01
CA GLY A 88 -3.32 8.84 -0.67
C GLY A 88 -4.49 8.64 0.27
N THR A 89 -5.62 8.20 -0.28
CA THR A 89 -6.88 8.05 0.45
C THR A 89 -7.65 6.85 -0.05
N ALA A 90 -8.56 6.35 0.79
CA ALA A 90 -9.55 5.37 0.36
C ALA A 90 -10.75 6.10 -0.27
N VAL A 91 -11.33 5.54 -1.33
CA VAL A 91 -12.54 6.05 -1.98
C VAL A 91 -13.69 6.16 -0.97
N GLU A 92 -13.77 5.20 -0.06
CA GLU A 92 -14.79 5.14 0.98
C GLU A 92 -14.55 6.15 2.11
N VAL A 93 -13.31 6.63 2.27
CA VAL A 93 -12.91 7.59 3.32
C VAL A 93 -12.01 8.69 2.74
N PRO A 94 -12.51 9.53 1.82
CA PRO A 94 -11.67 10.42 1.01
C PRO A 94 -10.95 11.52 1.80
N GLY A 95 -11.34 11.78 3.05
CA GLY A 95 -10.69 12.75 3.93
C GLY A 95 -9.61 12.16 4.85
N LEU A 96 -9.48 10.84 4.93
CA LEU A 96 -8.50 10.19 5.79
C LEU A 96 -7.22 9.90 5.01
N ILE A 97 -6.17 10.67 5.30
CA ILE A 97 -4.86 10.49 4.68
C ILE A 97 -4.24 9.18 5.16
N PHE A 98 -3.85 8.37 4.20
CA PHE A 98 -3.04 7.18 4.36
C PHE A 98 -1.64 7.47 3.83
N LYS A 99 -0.62 7.09 4.61
CA LYS A 99 0.77 7.13 4.18
C LYS A 99 1.38 5.75 4.32
N ALA A 100 2.28 5.42 3.42
CA ALA A 100 3.08 4.22 3.53
C ALA A 100 4.52 4.45 3.09
N VAL A 101 5.44 3.77 3.77
CA VAL A 101 6.86 3.71 3.45
C VAL A 101 7.18 2.28 3.02
N LEU A 102 7.67 2.13 1.79
CA LEU A 102 8.10 0.88 1.21
C LEU A 102 9.62 0.81 1.31
N THR A 103 10.12 -0.22 1.99
CA THR A 103 11.56 -0.50 2.08
C THR A 103 11.85 -1.80 1.35
N PHE A 104 12.77 -1.75 0.39
CA PHE A 104 13.14 -2.90 -0.42
C PHE A 104 13.84 -3.98 0.42
N ILE A 105 13.47 -5.24 0.19
CA ILE A 105 14.04 -6.40 0.88
C ILE A 105 14.87 -7.24 -0.10
N HIS A 106 14.27 -7.63 -1.22
CA HIS A 106 14.86 -8.56 -2.19
C HIS A 106 14.16 -8.44 -3.55
N ASP A 107 14.83 -8.83 -4.64
CA ASP A 107 14.23 -8.96 -5.98
C ASP A 107 13.34 -10.21 -6.11
#